data_AF-A0ABD0J6R3-F1
#
_entry.id   AF-A0ABD0J6R3-F1
#
_cell.length_a   1.000
_cell.length_b   1.000
_cell.length_c   1.000
_cell.angle_alpha   90.00
_cell.angle_beta   90.00
_cell.angle_gamma   90.00
#
_symmetry.space_group_name_H-M   'P 1'
#
loop_
_entity.id
_entity.type
_entity.pdbx_description
1 polymer ?
#
loop_
_entity_poly.entity_id
_entity_poly.type
_entity_poly.pdbx_seq_one_letter_code
_entity_poly.pdbx_strand_id
1 'polypeptide(L)'
;MDGAVCALLLLIFAAPADLLCIPPRTQDGSVQISHSGHAVKNTTGHWLFPLMCGRFLDLGSPSVTPYISTPTGDILTAKYYDRNGSFVFLLPTPVTTGFYACRLPDNVTSSCVPEDSPLLQPKFLHIDWIEFALILAQDTLSALKNEIESRLRSQAETAERHVEALQTNLTRAEAKQKTMREELQTKVAETREYAMNKTEETRRVVTTYCDGKTEDVKRNLHGNVTSLAAESTRKYDQLLAKYQGLADPKRVIRQVQQMEQKLSNMDNAVSNMTIATMQASNRTISSLYQSMREELDRSTQTLNARIASTQDSKVKNLNDHMELGLFRLDKKLRSVNNSIKASHKYSFYARRFGNKKSKMKNGQLIILSTVSLNEGGAFSNVTNTFTTVTPGLYVFMGSVTCEAKSVKTEFQINVAGQPFCVHNENELGLAMAHCQTIVHLVKGDVVHLKPERVLGDIWVGNAYLLGFLLRPDEN
;
A
#
# COMPACT_ATOMS: atom_id res chain seq x y z
N MET A 1 39.74 -63.80 -85.47
CA MET A 1 40.05 -62.94 -86.62
C MET A 1 39.71 -61.52 -86.19
N ASP A 2 40.78 -60.76 -85.96
CA ASP A 2 40.96 -59.31 -86.06
C ASP A 2 39.96 -58.41 -85.28
N GLY A 3 40.34 -57.66 -84.25
CA GLY A 3 41.68 -57.16 -83.89
C GLY A 3 42.00 -55.85 -84.59
N ALA A 4 41.25 -54.78 -84.31
CA ALA A 4 41.68 -53.42 -84.62
C ALA A 4 40.92 -52.36 -83.80
N VAL A 5 41.70 -51.52 -83.12
CA VAL A 5 41.46 -50.08 -82.86
C VAL A 5 40.43 -49.71 -81.79
N CYS A 6 40.92 -49.40 -80.59
CA CYS A 6 40.88 -48.01 -80.11
C CYS A 6 41.80 -47.85 -78.89
N ALA A 7 43.08 -47.57 -79.18
CA ALA A 7 43.97 -46.92 -78.25
C ALA A 7 43.58 -45.44 -78.21
N LEU A 8 42.92 -45.01 -77.14
CA LEU A 8 42.72 -43.59 -76.85
C LEU A 8 42.89 -43.37 -75.34
N LEU A 9 44.04 -42.78 -74.98
CA LEU A 9 44.31 -42.01 -73.77
C LEU A 9 44.13 -42.71 -72.41
N LEU A 10 45.08 -43.60 -72.09
CA LEU A 10 45.58 -43.77 -70.72
C LEU A 10 46.69 -42.74 -70.46
N LEU A 11 46.29 -41.51 -70.15
CA LEU A 11 47.10 -40.51 -69.44
C LEU A 11 46.19 -39.79 -68.44
N ILE A 12 45.63 -40.56 -67.49
CA ILE A 12 45.24 -39.95 -66.22
C ILE A 12 46.57 -39.73 -65.50
N PHE A 13 47.11 -38.52 -65.62
CA PHE A 13 47.94 -37.98 -64.56
C PHE A 13 47.08 -38.07 -63.30
N ALA A 14 47.42 -39.02 -62.43
CA ALA A 14 47.15 -38.86 -61.01
C ALA A 14 47.99 -37.66 -60.58
N ALA A 15 47.45 -36.45 -60.82
CA ALA A 15 47.81 -35.32 -59.98
C ALA A 15 47.50 -35.79 -58.55
N PRO A 16 48.44 -35.66 -57.60
CA PRO A 16 48.06 -35.81 -56.21
C PRO A 16 46.84 -34.92 -56.00
N ALA A 17 45.85 -35.41 -55.26
CA ALA A 17 44.89 -34.51 -54.66
C ALA A 17 45.70 -33.60 -53.72
N ASP A 18 46.31 -32.54 -54.27
CA ASP A 18 46.65 -31.35 -53.53
C ASP A 18 45.32 -30.98 -52.88
N LEU A 19 45.16 -31.35 -51.60
CA LEU A 19 44.09 -30.83 -50.77
C LEU A 19 44.17 -29.32 -50.97
N LEU A 20 43.19 -28.78 -51.69
CA LEU A 20 43.19 -27.40 -52.13
C LEU A 20 43.05 -26.55 -50.86
N CYS A 21 44.19 -26.23 -50.27
CA CYS A 21 44.20 -25.65 -48.96
C CYS A 21 43.99 -24.16 -49.08
N ILE A 22 42.84 -23.71 -48.58
CA ILE A 22 42.44 -22.32 -48.67
C ILE A 22 42.78 -21.68 -47.32
N PRO A 23 43.69 -20.69 -47.25
CA PRO A 23 44.01 -20.04 -45.99
C PRO A 23 42.81 -19.27 -45.43
N PRO A 24 42.63 -19.24 -44.11
CA PRO A 24 41.62 -18.39 -43.48
C PRO A 24 41.86 -16.92 -43.82
N ARG A 25 40.80 -16.15 -43.93
CA ARG A 25 40.85 -14.71 -44.19
C ARG A 25 40.19 -13.96 -43.07
N THR A 26 40.90 -13.00 -42.49
CA THR A 26 40.34 -12.04 -41.54
C THR A 26 40.20 -10.66 -42.20
N GLN A 27 39.35 -9.81 -41.63
CA GLN A 27 39.11 -8.46 -42.11
C GLN A 27 40.40 -7.64 -42.28
N ASP A 28 41.32 -7.77 -41.34
CA ASP A 28 42.56 -6.98 -41.26
C ASP A 28 43.83 -7.80 -41.54
N GLY A 29 43.69 -9.01 -42.10
CA GLY A 29 44.83 -9.89 -42.39
C GLY A 29 45.60 -10.41 -41.17
N SER A 30 45.10 -10.16 -39.96
CA SER A 30 45.62 -10.72 -38.70
C SER A 30 44.46 -11.21 -37.81
N VAL A 31 44.75 -12.13 -36.90
CA VAL A 31 43.79 -12.47 -35.83
C VAL A 31 43.67 -11.27 -34.89
N GLN A 32 42.52 -11.05 -34.27
CA GLN A 32 42.30 -10.01 -33.26
C GLN A 32 41.82 -10.64 -31.97
N ILE A 33 42.03 -9.99 -30.83
CA ILE A 33 41.41 -10.38 -29.57
C ILE A 33 40.86 -9.13 -28.91
N SER A 34 39.63 -9.22 -28.43
CA SER A 34 38.93 -8.17 -27.71
C SER A 34 37.98 -8.77 -26.69
N HIS A 35 37.41 -7.94 -25.82
CA HIS A 35 36.29 -8.33 -24.98
C HIS A 35 35.00 -7.66 -25.47
N SER A 36 33.84 -8.25 -25.16
CA SER A 36 32.54 -7.70 -25.54
C SER A 36 32.18 -6.39 -24.82
N GLY A 37 32.88 -6.05 -23.73
CA GLY A 37 32.57 -4.89 -22.89
C GLY A 37 31.37 -5.07 -21.97
N HIS A 38 30.77 -6.27 -21.96
CA HIS A 38 29.65 -6.63 -21.09
C HIS A 38 29.76 -8.07 -20.59
N ALA A 39 29.41 -8.30 -19.34
CA ALA A 39 29.25 -9.62 -18.75
C ALA A 39 27.90 -10.23 -19.10
N VAL A 40 27.84 -11.56 -19.21
CA VAL A 40 26.63 -12.33 -19.51
C VAL A 40 26.36 -13.35 -18.42
N LYS A 41 25.09 -13.56 -18.04
CA LYS A 41 24.73 -14.64 -17.11
C LYS A 41 24.62 -15.97 -17.84
N ASN A 42 25.18 -17.01 -17.24
CA ASN A 42 24.94 -18.38 -17.69
C ASN A 42 23.60 -18.90 -17.16
N THR A 43 23.26 -20.15 -17.52
CA THR A 43 22.02 -20.81 -17.09
C THR A 43 21.92 -21.01 -15.58
N THR A 44 23.05 -21.08 -14.87
CA THR A 44 23.11 -21.16 -13.40
C THR A 44 23.10 -19.79 -12.72
N GLY A 45 22.99 -18.69 -13.48
CA GLY A 45 22.95 -17.32 -12.95
C GLY A 45 24.31 -16.70 -12.61
N HIS A 46 25.42 -17.39 -12.91
CA HIS A 46 26.78 -16.88 -12.73
C HIS A 46 27.17 -15.99 -13.89
N TRP A 47 27.88 -14.90 -13.60
CA TRP A 47 28.39 -13.97 -14.60
C TRP A 47 29.64 -14.54 -15.28
N LEU A 48 29.64 -14.48 -16.60
CA LEU A 48 30.73 -14.88 -17.49
C LEU A 48 31.18 -13.69 -18.32
N PHE A 49 32.47 -13.65 -18.66
CA PHE A 49 33.03 -12.60 -19.50
C PHE A 49 33.33 -13.11 -20.91
N PRO A 50 32.67 -12.58 -21.94
CA PRO A 50 32.96 -12.94 -23.32
C PRO A 50 34.25 -12.28 -23.82
N LEU A 51 35.22 -13.11 -24.19
CA LEU A 51 36.32 -12.74 -25.07
C LEU A 51 35.98 -13.11 -26.50
N MET A 52 36.32 -12.23 -27.43
CA MET A 52 36.15 -12.41 -28.85
C MET A 52 37.52 -12.58 -29.47
N CYS A 53 37.68 -13.63 -30.27
CA CYS A 53 38.88 -13.80 -31.07
C CYS A 53 38.57 -13.92 -32.57
N GLY A 54 39.30 -13.13 -33.34
CA GLY A 54 39.24 -13.04 -34.78
C GLY A 54 38.16 -12.08 -35.27
N ARG A 55 38.16 -11.89 -36.57
CA ARG A 55 37.09 -11.31 -37.40
C ARG A 55 37.22 -11.94 -38.77
N PHE A 56 36.88 -13.22 -38.83
CA PHE A 56 37.05 -14.06 -40.01
C PHE A 56 35.96 -13.72 -41.03
N LEU A 57 36.41 -13.43 -42.24
CA LEU A 57 35.57 -13.36 -43.44
C LEU A 57 35.38 -14.76 -44.02
N ASP A 58 36.40 -15.62 -43.88
CA ASP A 58 36.42 -17.02 -44.32
C ASP A 58 37.30 -17.82 -43.35
N LEU A 59 36.87 -19.02 -42.97
CA LEU A 59 37.59 -19.90 -42.04
C LEU A 59 38.64 -20.78 -42.73
N GLY A 60 38.73 -20.73 -44.05
CA GLY A 60 39.58 -21.60 -44.85
C GLY A 60 39.06 -23.03 -44.94
N SER A 61 39.82 -23.86 -45.63
CA SER A 61 39.55 -25.29 -45.80
C SER A 61 40.84 -26.10 -45.60
N PRO A 62 40.93 -26.97 -44.58
CA PRO A 62 39.91 -27.25 -43.56
C PRO A 62 39.72 -26.08 -42.58
N SER A 63 38.52 -25.86 -42.07
CA SER A 63 38.18 -24.66 -41.28
C SER A 63 39.01 -24.50 -40.00
N VAL A 64 39.55 -23.30 -39.77
CA VAL A 64 40.26 -22.98 -38.52
C VAL A 64 39.30 -22.78 -37.35
N THR A 65 39.75 -23.20 -36.17
CA THR A 65 39.17 -22.77 -34.89
C THR A 65 40.30 -22.24 -34.01
N PRO A 66 40.33 -20.93 -33.72
CA PRO A 66 41.36 -20.37 -32.85
C PRO A 66 41.17 -20.83 -31.40
N TYR A 67 42.23 -20.68 -30.61
CA TYR A 67 42.19 -20.90 -29.17
C TYR A 67 42.80 -19.70 -28.44
N ILE A 68 42.42 -19.54 -27.17
CA ILE A 68 43.00 -18.50 -26.30
C ILE A 68 43.84 -19.18 -25.23
N SER A 69 45.10 -18.78 -25.10
CA SER A 69 45.93 -19.11 -23.94
C SER A 69 45.73 -18.08 -22.84
N THR A 70 45.54 -18.56 -21.62
CA THR A 70 45.35 -17.74 -20.42
C THR A 70 46.70 -17.33 -19.80
N PRO A 71 46.70 -16.36 -18.86
CA PRO A 71 47.93 -15.98 -18.14
C PRO A 71 48.58 -17.13 -17.35
N THR A 72 47.79 -18.14 -16.95
CA THR A 72 48.28 -19.35 -16.24
C THR A 72 48.83 -20.41 -17.19
N GLY A 73 48.66 -20.24 -18.51
CA GLY A 73 49.05 -21.21 -19.53
C GLY A 73 47.93 -22.17 -19.95
N ASP A 74 46.76 -22.12 -19.31
CA ASP A 74 45.60 -22.95 -19.71
C ASP A 74 45.06 -22.53 -21.07
N ILE A 75 44.50 -23.49 -21.81
CA ILE A 75 43.92 -23.27 -23.14
C ILE A 75 42.39 -23.23 -23.03
N LEU A 76 41.80 -22.14 -23.52
CA LEU A 76 40.38 -21.95 -23.66
C LEU A 76 39.93 -22.31 -25.07
N THR A 77 38.82 -23.04 -25.16
CA THR A 77 38.16 -23.39 -26.42
C THR A 77 36.95 -22.49 -26.66
N ALA A 78 36.71 -22.18 -27.93
CA ALA A 78 35.55 -21.37 -28.32
C ALA A 78 34.24 -22.06 -27.91
N LYS A 79 33.27 -21.28 -27.45
CA LYS A 79 31.92 -21.75 -27.11
C LYS A 79 30.99 -21.69 -28.29
N TYR A 80 31.10 -20.65 -29.10
CA TYR A 80 30.34 -20.49 -30.34
C TYR A 80 31.06 -19.51 -31.28
N TYR A 81 30.68 -19.54 -32.55
CA TYR A 81 31.08 -18.58 -33.57
C TYR A 81 29.95 -17.57 -33.78
N ASP A 82 30.25 -16.28 -33.64
CA ASP A 82 29.27 -15.22 -33.78
C ASP A 82 29.00 -14.85 -35.25
N ARG A 83 27.93 -14.08 -35.48
CA ARG A 83 27.57 -13.63 -36.84
C ARG A 83 28.51 -12.57 -37.41
N ASN A 84 29.34 -11.95 -36.57
CA ASN A 84 30.31 -10.93 -36.94
C ASN A 84 31.68 -11.54 -37.28
N GLY A 85 31.77 -12.86 -37.38
CA GLY A 85 32.97 -13.58 -37.77
C GLY A 85 33.96 -13.82 -36.62
N SER A 86 33.53 -13.73 -35.36
CA SER A 86 34.40 -13.88 -34.19
C SER A 86 34.08 -15.14 -33.40
N PHE A 87 35.11 -15.83 -32.92
CA PHE A 87 34.92 -16.92 -31.96
C PHE A 87 34.79 -16.37 -30.54
N VAL A 88 33.78 -16.80 -29.81
CA VAL A 88 33.50 -16.32 -28.45
C VAL A 88 33.94 -17.34 -27.41
N PHE A 89 34.70 -16.88 -26.43
CA PHE A 89 35.22 -17.63 -25.29
C PHE A 89 34.62 -17.03 -24.02
N LEU A 90 34.20 -17.88 -23.08
CA LEU A 90 33.57 -17.42 -21.84
C LEU A 90 34.50 -17.66 -20.66
N LEU A 91 34.93 -16.58 -20.00
CA LEU A 91 35.72 -16.67 -18.78
C LEU A 91 34.80 -16.75 -17.55
N PRO A 92 35.06 -17.66 -16.60
CA PRO A 92 34.38 -17.65 -15.32
C PRO A 92 34.82 -16.47 -14.45
N THR A 93 33.96 -16.04 -13.54
CA THR A 93 34.31 -15.11 -12.46
C THR A 93 34.82 -15.88 -11.23
N PRO A 94 35.94 -15.48 -10.60
CA PRO A 94 36.83 -14.36 -10.94
C PRO A 94 37.75 -14.64 -12.14
N VAL A 95 38.07 -13.57 -12.90
CA VAL A 95 38.97 -13.58 -14.05
C VAL A 95 40.41 -13.40 -13.58
N THR A 96 41.36 -14.10 -14.20
CA THR A 96 42.78 -13.97 -13.87
C THR A 96 43.37 -12.75 -14.58
N THR A 97 43.97 -11.83 -13.83
CA THR A 97 44.69 -10.68 -14.40
C THR A 97 45.88 -11.14 -15.24
N GLY A 98 46.06 -10.57 -16.43
CA GLY A 98 47.24 -10.84 -17.25
C GLY A 98 46.97 -10.78 -18.76
N PHE A 99 47.93 -11.29 -19.53
CA PHE A 99 47.83 -11.34 -20.99
C PHE A 99 47.17 -12.63 -21.46
N TYR A 100 46.03 -12.49 -22.13
CA TYR A 100 45.37 -13.53 -22.88
C TYR A 100 45.85 -13.46 -24.32
N ALA A 101 46.27 -14.58 -24.90
CA ALA A 101 46.77 -14.59 -26.27
C ALA A 101 45.87 -15.45 -27.16
N CYS A 102 45.32 -14.87 -28.23
CA CYS A 102 44.63 -15.64 -29.24
C CYS A 102 45.57 -16.11 -30.36
N ARG A 103 45.44 -17.39 -30.73
CA ARG A 103 46.27 -18.06 -31.72
C ARG A 103 45.46 -18.96 -32.63
N LEU A 104 45.96 -19.16 -33.84
CA LEU A 104 45.56 -20.27 -34.70
C LEU A 104 46.28 -21.55 -34.24
N PRO A 105 45.66 -22.72 -34.38
CA PRO A 105 46.32 -23.99 -34.08
C PRO A 105 47.49 -24.25 -35.04
N ASP A 106 48.59 -24.78 -34.50
CA ASP A 106 49.74 -25.26 -35.27
C ASP A 106 49.39 -26.63 -35.90
N ASN A 107 48.51 -26.62 -36.90
CA ASN A 107 47.98 -27.83 -37.54
C ASN A 107 47.89 -27.69 -39.08
N VAL A 108 47.24 -28.65 -39.74
CA VAL A 108 47.11 -28.74 -41.21
C VAL A 108 46.53 -27.46 -41.86
N THR A 109 45.86 -26.59 -41.10
CA THR A 109 45.37 -25.32 -41.64
C THR A 109 46.39 -24.17 -41.55
N SER A 110 47.35 -24.22 -40.62
CA SER A 110 48.44 -23.23 -40.55
C SER A 110 49.50 -23.45 -41.65
N SER A 111 49.65 -24.68 -42.17
CA SER A 111 50.54 -24.98 -43.30
C SER A 111 50.14 -24.32 -44.63
N CYS A 112 48.93 -23.75 -44.69
CA CYS A 112 48.39 -23.09 -45.88
C CYS A 112 48.50 -21.58 -45.80
N VAL A 113 48.93 -21.09 -44.64
CA VAL A 113 49.24 -19.70 -44.37
C VAL A 113 50.77 -19.56 -44.50
N PRO A 114 51.29 -18.57 -45.25
CA PRO A 114 52.73 -18.35 -45.34
C PRO A 114 53.36 -18.18 -43.94
N GLU A 115 54.57 -18.70 -43.72
CA GLU A 115 55.24 -18.65 -42.41
C GLU A 115 55.38 -17.23 -41.85
N ASP A 116 55.56 -16.24 -42.73
CA ASP A 116 55.67 -14.82 -42.37
C ASP A 116 54.32 -14.11 -42.22
N SER A 117 53.20 -14.83 -42.29
CA SER A 117 51.88 -14.21 -42.25
C SER A 117 51.55 -13.64 -40.86
N PRO A 118 51.03 -12.40 -40.80
CA PRO A 118 50.48 -11.83 -39.56
C PRO A 118 49.34 -12.64 -38.93
N LEU A 119 48.73 -13.57 -39.67
CA LEU A 119 47.70 -14.50 -39.16
C LEU A 119 48.26 -15.53 -38.18
N LEU A 120 49.52 -15.92 -38.33
CA LEU A 120 50.19 -16.87 -37.42
C LEU A 120 50.71 -16.19 -36.16
N GLN A 121 50.81 -14.86 -36.16
CA GLN A 121 51.30 -14.10 -35.02
C GLN A 121 50.24 -14.01 -33.92
N PRO A 122 50.58 -14.34 -32.66
CA PRO A 122 49.65 -14.21 -31.55
C PRO A 122 49.25 -12.76 -31.34
N LYS A 123 47.96 -12.52 -31.07
CA LYS A 123 47.50 -11.24 -30.52
C LYS A 123 47.18 -11.36 -29.05
N PHE A 124 47.58 -10.33 -28.32
CA PHE A 124 47.47 -10.28 -26.87
C PHE A 124 46.43 -9.25 -26.45
N LEU A 125 45.62 -9.61 -25.45
CA LEU A 125 44.73 -8.73 -24.71
C LEU A 125 45.18 -8.75 -23.26
N HIS A 126 45.54 -7.59 -22.73
CA HIS A 126 45.75 -7.45 -21.28
C HIS A 126 44.40 -7.26 -20.62
N ILE A 127 44.08 -8.08 -19.62
CA ILE A 127 42.89 -7.93 -18.80
C ILE A 127 43.33 -7.54 -17.39
N ASP A 128 42.90 -6.36 -16.95
CA ASP A 128 42.99 -5.94 -15.56
C ASP A 128 41.72 -6.35 -14.81
N TRP A 129 41.89 -6.98 -13.64
CA TRP A 129 40.78 -7.32 -12.76
C TRP A 129 39.98 -6.08 -12.33
N ILE A 130 40.60 -4.90 -12.22
CA ILE A 130 39.88 -3.67 -11.82
C ILE A 130 38.91 -3.22 -12.92
N GLU A 131 39.38 -3.18 -14.17
CA GLU A 131 38.52 -2.86 -15.33
C GLU A 131 37.40 -3.89 -15.46
N PHE A 132 37.73 -5.17 -15.29
CA PHE A 132 36.77 -6.25 -15.32
C PHE A 132 35.72 -6.14 -14.20
N ALA A 133 36.14 -5.88 -12.96
CA ALA A 133 35.26 -5.72 -11.82
C ALA A 133 34.32 -4.53 -12.01
N LEU A 134 34.79 -3.46 -12.66
CA LEU A 134 33.96 -2.31 -13.00
C LEU A 134 32.86 -2.66 -14.01
N ILE A 135 33.20 -3.35 -15.10
CA ILE A 135 32.21 -3.82 -16.10
C ILE A 135 31.18 -4.75 -15.44
N LEU A 136 31.66 -5.73 -14.66
CA LEU A 136 30.79 -6.66 -13.95
C LEU A 136 29.87 -5.94 -12.96
N ALA A 137 30.38 -4.95 -12.23
CA ALA A 137 29.57 -4.15 -11.31
C ALA A 137 28.50 -3.33 -12.05
N GLN A 138 28.85 -2.71 -13.18
CA GLN A 138 27.91 -1.94 -14.00
C GLN A 138 26.77 -2.80 -14.56
N ASP A 139 27.09 -3.98 -15.09
CA ASP A 139 26.07 -4.90 -15.63
C ASP A 139 25.22 -5.53 -14.51
N THR A 140 25.84 -5.84 -13.36
CA THR A 140 25.12 -6.33 -12.19
C THR A 140 24.15 -5.28 -11.65
N LEU A 141 24.60 -4.02 -11.54
CA LEU A 141 23.74 -2.90 -11.13
C LEU A 141 22.60 -2.67 -12.12
N SER A 142 22.87 -2.74 -13.43
CA SER A 142 21.85 -2.58 -14.46
C SER A 142 20.82 -3.70 -14.42
N ALA A 143 21.26 -4.96 -14.25
CA ALA A 143 20.36 -6.10 -14.09
C ALA A 143 19.51 -5.99 -12.81
N LEU A 144 20.12 -5.61 -11.69
CA LEU A 144 19.42 -5.41 -10.42
C LEU A 144 18.40 -4.27 -10.52
N LYS A 145 18.76 -3.16 -11.16
CA LYS A 145 17.85 -2.04 -11.42
C LYS A 145 16.63 -2.50 -12.19
N ASN A 146 16.82 -3.25 -13.28
CA ASN A 146 15.71 -3.76 -14.10
C ASN A 146 14.81 -4.73 -13.29
N GLU A 147 15.40 -5.57 -12.45
CA GLU A 147 14.64 -6.45 -11.56
C GLU A 147 13.81 -5.67 -10.54
N ILE A 148 14.40 -4.65 -9.90
CA ILE A 148 13.69 -3.78 -8.95
C ILE A 148 12.55 -3.05 -9.66
N GLU A 149 12.79 -2.48 -10.84
CA GLU A 149 11.75 -1.80 -11.62
C GLU A 149 10.61 -2.75 -12.01
N SER A 150 10.93 -3.99 -12.42
CA SER A 150 9.93 -5.02 -12.72
C SER A 150 9.10 -5.40 -11.50
N ARG A 151 9.75 -5.64 -10.35
CA ARG A 151 9.06 -5.94 -9.08
C ARG A 151 8.18 -4.78 -8.64
N LEU A 152 8.67 -3.54 -8.77
CA LEU A 152 7.93 -2.34 -8.39
C LEU A 152 6.67 -2.16 -9.26
N ARG A 153 6.77 -2.39 -10.58
CA ARG A 153 5.61 -2.38 -11.48
C ARG A 153 4.59 -3.46 -11.12
N SER A 154 5.04 -4.69 -10.88
CA SER A 154 4.16 -5.79 -10.47
C SER A 154 3.43 -5.51 -9.14
N GLN A 155 4.13 -4.88 -8.17
CA GLN A 155 3.52 -4.45 -6.92
C GLN A 155 2.52 -3.31 -7.12
N ALA A 156 2.82 -2.34 -7.98
CA ALA A 156 1.92 -1.24 -8.32
C ALA A 156 0.62 -1.76 -8.95
N GLU A 157 0.71 -2.66 -9.94
CA GLU A 157 -0.47 -3.29 -10.57
C GLU A 157 -1.30 -4.11 -9.58
N THR A 158 -0.65 -4.74 -8.59
CA THR A 158 -1.34 -5.48 -7.53
C THR A 158 -2.03 -4.54 -6.55
N ALA A 159 -1.40 -3.41 -6.22
CA ALA A 159 -2.01 -2.38 -5.38
C ALA A 159 -3.22 -1.72 -6.07
N GLU A 160 -3.12 -1.41 -7.36
CA GLU A 160 -4.23 -0.87 -8.15
C GLU A 160 -5.43 -1.82 -8.18
N ARG A 161 -5.21 -3.12 -8.44
CA ARG A 161 -6.27 -4.14 -8.37
C ARG A 161 -6.95 -4.21 -7.00
N HIS A 162 -6.19 -4.07 -5.91
CA HIS A 162 -6.77 -4.01 -4.57
C HIS A 162 -7.59 -2.74 -4.34
N VAL A 163 -7.12 -1.59 -4.84
CA VAL A 163 -7.86 -0.33 -4.74
C VAL A 163 -9.19 -0.42 -5.49
N GLU A 164 -9.19 -0.95 -6.72
CA GLU A 164 -10.42 -1.15 -7.51
C GLU A 164 -11.41 -2.12 -6.82
N ALA A 165 -10.90 -3.21 -6.25
CA ALA A 165 -11.72 -4.15 -5.48
C ALA A 165 -12.34 -3.48 -4.23
N LEU A 166 -11.58 -2.64 -3.52
CA LEU A 166 -12.09 -1.86 -2.38
C LEU A 166 -13.12 -0.83 -2.81
N GLN A 167 -12.90 -0.13 -3.93
CA GLN A 167 -13.85 0.83 -4.50
C GLN A 167 -15.18 0.14 -4.83
N THR A 168 -15.13 -1.04 -5.44
CA THR A 168 -16.32 -1.85 -5.78
C THR A 168 -17.06 -2.34 -4.55
N ASN A 169 -16.34 -2.71 -3.49
CA ASN A 169 -16.95 -3.11 -2.23
C ASN A 169 -17.60 -1.93 -1.51
N LEU A 170 -17.00 -0.74 -1.58
CA LEU A 170 -17.55 0.49 -1.01
C LEU A 170 -18.87 0.87 -1.70
N THR A 171 -18.91 0.90 -3.03
CA THR A 171 -20.15 1.22 -3.77
C THR A 171 -21.27 0.21 -3.50
N ARG A 172 -20.94 -1.08 -3.35
CA ARG A 172 -21.91 -2.11 -2.93
C ARG A 172 -22.41 -1.88 -1.51
N ALA A 173 -21.55 -1.47 -0.59
CA ALA A 173 -21.95 -1.16 0.79
C ALA A 173 -22.86 0.06 0.86
N GLU A 174 -22.56 1.12 0.10
CA GLU A 174 -23.39 2.32 -0.03
C GLU A 174 -24.76 2.00 -0.63
N ALA A 175 -24.82 1.19 -1.68
CA ALA A 175 -26.08 0.73 -2.26
C ALA A 175 -26.92 -0.03 -1.24
N LYS A 176 -26.31 -0.96 -0.48
CA LYS A 176 -27.00 -1.70 0.59
C LYS A 176 -27.50 -0.78 1.71
N GLN A 177 -26.70 0.22 2.09
CA GLN A 177 -27.11 1.22 3.09
C GLN A 177 -28.32 2.03 2.59
N LYS A 178 -28.33 2.43 1.32
CA LYS A 178 -29.45 3.14 0.70
C LYS A 178 -30.73 2.31 0.73
N THR A 179 -30.68 1.05 0.29
CA THR A 179 -31.83 0.13 0.32
C THR A 179 -32.37 -0.04 1.74
N MET A 180 -31.48 -0.25 2.73
CA MET A 180 -31.88 -0.40 4.12
C MET A 180 -32.55 0.86 4.69
N ARG A 181 -32.10 2.04 4.24
CA ARG A 181 -32.70 3.32 4.64
C ARG A 181 -34.10 3.50 4.05
N GLU A 182 -34.29 3.10 2.79
CA GLU A 182 -35.60 3.11 2.12
C GLU A 182 -36.58 2.13 2.80
N GLU A 183 -36.14 0.90 3.09
CA GLU A 183 -36.95 -0.08 3.85
C GLU A 183 -37.35 0.45 5.24
N LEU A 184 -36.43 1.11 5.94
CA LEU A 184 -36.71 1.70 7.24
C LEU A 184 -37.74 2.83 7.13
N GLN A 185 -37.62 3.68 6.12
CA GLN A 185 -38.60 4.75 5.87
C GLN A 185 -39.99 4.19 5.57
N THR A 186 -40.09 3.14 4.75
CA THR A 186 -41.35 2.46 4.46
C THR A 186 -41.97 1.89 5.75
N LYS A 187 -41.20 1.16 6.57
CA LYS A 187 -41.70 0.64 7.85
C LYS A 187 -42.15 1.73 8.82
N VAL A 188 -41.45 2.86 8.85
CA VAL A 188 -41.86 4.02 9.67
C VAL A 188 -43.18 4.60 9.16
N ALA A 189 -43.37 4.70 7.85
CA ALA A 189 -44.62 5.16 7.25
C ALA A 189 -45.79 4.21 7.55
N GLU A 190 -45.60 2.90 7.36
CA GLU A 190 -46.59 1.87 7.70
C GLU A 190 -46.97 1.90 9.19
N THR A 191 -45.98 2.03 10.07
CA THR A 191 -46.21 2.11 11.52
C THR A 191 -47.00 3.38 11.87
N ARG A 192 -46.69 4.50 11.21
CA ARG A 192 -47.40 5.77 11.41
C ARG A 192 -48.85 5.70 10.94
N GLU A 193 -49.09 5.08 9.79
CA GLU A 193 -50.44 4.85 9.25
C GLU A 193 -51.25 3.94 10.17
N TYR A 194 -50.68 2.83 10.62
CA TYR A 194 -51.31 1.93 11.60
C TYR A 194 -51.69 2.68 12.89
N ALA A 195 -50.78 3.50 13.43
CA ALA A 195 -51.04 4.30 14.62
C ALA A 195 -52.16 5.32 14.41
N MET A 196 -52.21 5.98 13.24
CA MET A 196 -53.29 6.91 12.88
C MET A 196 -54.63 6.19 12.77
N ASN A 197 -54.69 5.05 12.07
CA ASN A 197 -55.91 4.25 11.96
C ASN A 197 -56.40 3.78 13.32
N LYS A 198 -55.51 3.33 14.21
CA LYS A 198 -55.89 2.90 15.57
C LYS A 198 -56.39 4.06 16.43
N THR A 199 -55.77 5.24 16.27
CA THR A 199 -56.22 6.47 16.94
C THR A 199 -57.63 6.87 16.49
N GLU A 200 -57.89 6.80 15.18
CA GLU A 200 -59.21 7.13 14.62
C GLU A 200 -60.29 6.10 15.01
N GLU A 201 -59.94 4.81 15.04
CA GLU A 201 -60.83 3.76 15.56
C GLU A 201 -61.19 4.03 17.02
N THR A 202 -60.19 4.33 17.85
CA THR A 202 -60.40 4.68 19.27
C THR A 202 -61.28 5.92 19.40
N ARG A 203 -61.04 6.94 18.57
CA ARG A 203 -61.85 8.16 18.51
C ARG A 203 -63.31 7.84 18.18
N ARG A 204 -63.57 7.01 17.17
CA ARG A 204 -64.94 6.60 16.80
C ARG A 204 -65.64 5.90 17.95
N VAL A 205 -64.99 4.92 18.59
CA VAL A 205 -65.55 4.19 19.74
C VAL A 205 -65.93 5.14 20.87
N VAL A 206 -65.03 6.08 21.20
CA VAL A 206 -65.29 7.08 22.24
C VAL A 206 -66.43 8.02 21.86
N THR A 207 -66.46 8.54 20.63
CA THR A 207 -67.55 9.41 20.17
C THR A 207 -68.89 8.70 20.25
N THR A 208 -68.99 7.46 19.75
CA THR A 208 -70.23 6.67 19.81
C THR A 208 -70.67 6.40 21.25
N TYR A 209 -69.73 6.12 22.16
CA TYR A 209 -70.05 5.94 23.58
C TYR A 209 -70.59 7.23 24.21
N CYS A 210 -69.92 8.37 23.96
CA CYS A 210 -70.32 9.68 24.46
C CYS A 210 -71.68 10.12 23.91
N ASP A 211 -71.94 9.91 22.62
CA ASP A 211 -73.23 10.22 21.99
C ASP A 211 -74.35 9.36 22.59
N GLY A 212 -74.11 8.07 22.76
CA GLY A 212 -75.06 7.15 23.42
C GLY A 212 -75.41 7.60 24.84
N LYS A 213 -74.39 7.96 25.65
CA LYS A 213 -74.61 8.49 27.00
C LYS A 213 -75.34 9.83 27.00
N THR A 214 -75.07 10.69 26.03
CA THR A 214 -75.75 11.99 25.90
C THR A 214 -77.24 11.79 25.57
N GLU A 215 -77.57 10.86 24.68
CA GLU A 215 -78.95 10.53 24.34
C GLU A 215 -79.70 9.84 25.49
N ASP A 216 -79.03 9.00 26.28
CA ASP A 216 -79.62 8.44 27.51
C ASP A 216 -79.95 9.55 28.53
N VAL A 217 -79.04 10.52 28.71
CA VAL A 217 -79.28 11.69 29.58
C VAL A 217 -80.43 12.53 29.05
N LYS A 218 -80.49 12.81 27.74
CA LYS A 218 -81.62 13.54 27.13
C LYS A 218 -82.94 12.80 27.33
N ARG A 219 -83.00 11.49 27.12
CA ARG A 219 -84.21 10.67 27.36
C ARG A 219 -84.65 10.73 28.82
N ASN A 220 -83.72 10.60 29.76
CA ASN A 220 -84.02 10.71 31.19
C ASN A 220 -84.51 12.10 31.56
N LEU A 221 -83.88 13.17 31.05
CA LEU A 221 -84.33 14.54 31.26
C LEU A 221 -85.73 14.76 30.70
N HIS A 222 -85.96 14.32 29.46
CA HIS A 222 -87.27 14.45 28.81
C HIS A 222 -88.35 13.69 29.60
N GLY A 223 -88.07 12.46 30.04
CA GLY A 223 -88.99 11.69 30.89
C GLY A 223 -89.35 12.42 32.19
N ASN A 224 -88.34 12.97 32.88
CA ASN A 224 -88.54 13.72 34.12
C ASN A 224 -89.33 15.03 33.89
N VAL A 225 -89.07 15.76 32.80
CA VAL A 225 -89.81 16.97 32.45
C VAL A 225 -91.26 16.65 32.12
N THR A 226 -91.51 15.59 31.35
CA THR A 226 -92.86 15.17 30.97
C THR A 226 -93.65 14.67 32.20
N SER A 227 -93.01 13.96 33.14
CA SER A 227 -93.68 13.57 34.38
C SER A 227 -94.02 14.77 35.27
N LEU A 228 -93.12 15.76 35.36
CA LEU A 228 -93.39 17.00 36.09
C LEU A 228 -94.51 17.83 35.44
N ALA A 229 -94.51 17.94 34.11
CA ALA A 229 -95.56 18.64 33.38
C ALA A 229 -96.92 17.96 33.61
N ALA A 230 -96.99 16.63 33.52
CA ALA A 230 -98.21 15.87 33.79
C ALA A 230 -98.70 16.01 35.25
N GLU A 231 -97.79 16.05 36.22
CA GLU A 231 -98.15 16.29 37.62
C GLU A 231 -98.67 17.71 37.84
N SER A 232 -98.04 18.71 37.20
CA SER A 232 -98.48 20.11 37.22
C SER A 232 -99.88 20.25 36.62
N THR A 233 -100.13 19.67 35.44
CA THR A 233 -101.45 19.66 34.79
C THR A 233 -102.51 18.98 35.66
N ARG A 234 -102.21 17.81 36.26
CA ARG A 234 -103.14 17.15 37.20
C ARG A 234 -103.48 18.03 38.40
N LYS A 235 -102.49 18.71 38.99
CA LYS A 235 -102.73 19.64 40.11
C LYS A 235 -103.56 20.83 39.67
N TYR A 236 -103.33 21.34 38.46
CA TYR A 236 -104.11 22.43 37.86
C TYR A 236 -105.58 22.01 37.62
N ASP A 237 -105.83 20.83 37.07
CA ASP A 237 -107.17 20.31 36.82
C ASP A 237 -107.94 20.01 38.12
N GLN A 238 -107.26 19.43 39.12
CA GLN A 238 -107.83 19.24 40.47
C GLN A 238 -108.22 20.57 41.12
N LEU A 239 -107.44 21.63 40.88
CA LEU A 239 -107.77 22.97 41.35
C LEU A 239 -108.95 23.53 40.57
N LEU A 240 -108.95 23.46 39.23
CA LEU A 240 -110.02 23.98 38.38
C LEU A 240 -111.39 23.38 38.73
N ALA A 241 -111.44 22.06 38.97
CA ALA A 241 -112.65 21.35 39.42
C ALA A 241 -113.13 21.81 40.81
N LYS A 242 -112.23 22.25 41.69
CA LYS A 242 -112.55 22.76 43.02
C LYS A 242 -113.15 24.17 42.99
N TYR A 243 -112.94 24.93 41.91
CA TYR A 243 -113.37 26.34 41.79
C TYR A 243 -114.64 26.57 40.97
N GLN A 244 -115.15 25.58 40.24
CA GLN A 244 -116.39 25.70 39.44
C GLN A 244 -117.70 25.87 40.26
N GLY A 245 -117.63 25.95 41.59
CA GLY A 245 -118.80 26.11 42.48
C GLY A 245 -118.79 27.31 43.44
N LEU A 246 -117.89 28.28 43.28
CA LEU A 246 -117.73 29.39 44.26
C LEU A 246 -118.30 30.71 43.73
N ALA A 247 -119.42 31.17 44.33
CA ALA A 247 -120.16 32.39 43.97
C ALA A 247 -119.73 33.66 44.74
N ASP A 248 -118.55 33.69 45.40
CA ASP A 248 -118.08 34.85 46.17
C ASP A 248 -116.71 35.37 45.67
N PRO A 249 -116.67 36.52 44.97
CA PRO A 249 -115.46 37.09 44.36
C PRO A 249 -114.32 37.38 45.34
N LYS A 250 -114.61 37.73 46.62
CA LYS A 250 -113.54 38.10 47.58
C LYS A 250 -112.78 36.88 48.11
N ARG A 251 -113.44 35.73 48.19
CA ARG A 251 -112.81 34.46 48.56
C ARG A 251 -111.95 33.92 47.42
N VAL A 252 -112.42 34.08 46.19
CA VAL A 252 -111.69 33.71 44.96
C VAL A 252 -110.40 34.52 44.84
N ILE A 253 -110.40 35.84 45.08
CA ILE A 253 -109.18 36.66 44.98
C ILE A 253 -108.08 36.22 45.98
N ARG A 254 -108.41 35.99 47.26
CA ARG A 254 -107.40 35.50 48.23
C ARG A 254 -106.87 34.12 47.87
N GLN A 255 -107.72 33.27 47.30
CA GLN A 255 -107.33 31.94 46.87
C GLN A 255 -106.48 31.97 45.60
N VAL A 256 -106.75 32.89 44.67
CA VAL A 256 -105.90 33.14 43.49
C VAL A 256 -104.52 33.65 43.93
N GLN A 257 -104.43 34.59 44.87
CA GLN A 257 -103.14 35.05 45.40
C GLN A 257 -102.35 33.93 46.09
N GLN A 258 -103.01 33.05 46.85
CA GLN A 258 -102.36 31.86 47.41
C GLN A 258 -101.91 30.87 46.33
N MET A 259 -102.60 30.79 45.20
CA MET A 259 -102.22 29.96 44.06
C MET A 259 -101.04 30.56 43.31
N GLU A 260 -101.01 31.86 43.06
CA GLU A 260 -99.86 32.55 42.47
C GLU A 260 -98.60 32.33 43.31
N GLN A 261 -98.72 32.39 44.65
CA GLN A 261 -97.59 32.12 45.52
C GLN A 261 -97.15 30.65 45.49
N LYS A 262 -98.08 29.69 45.36
CA LYS A 262 -97.74 28.27 45.20
C LYS A 262 -97.12 27.97 43.82
N LEU A 263 -97.61 28.61 42.76
CA LEU A 263 -97.03 28.53 41.41
C LEU A 263 -95.61 29.09 41.41
N SER A 264 -95.40 30.26 42.02
CA SER A 264 -94.07 30.85 42.18
C SER A 264 -93.11 29.93 42.95
N ASN A 265 -93.58 29.30 44.04
CA ASN A 265 -92.77 28.33 44.78
C ASN A 265 -92.47 27.05 43.95
N MET A 266 -93.41 26.59 43.12
CA MET A 266 -93.18 25.47 42.21
C MET A 266 -92.18 25.83 41.10
N ASP A 267 -92.29 27.01 40.48
CA ASP A 267 -91.32 27.47 39.47
C ASP A 267 -89.91 27.56 40.04
N ASN A 268 -89.78 28.06 41.27
CA ASN A 268 -88.52 28.09 41.99
C ASN A 268 -87.98 26.68 42.27
N ALA A 269 -88.84 25.72 42.64
CA ALA A 269 -88.45 24.33 42.85
C ALA A 269 -88.00 23.66 41.54
N VAL A 270 -88.71 23.88 40.43
CA VAL A 270 -88.35 23.36 39.10
C VAL A 270 -87.04 23.98 38.62
N SER A 271 -86.85 25.29 38.77
CA SER A 271 -85.58 25.95 38.44
C SER A 271 -84.42 25.39 39.25
N ASN A 272 -84.58 25.25 40.57
CA ASN A 272 -83.53 24.71 41.44
C ASN A 272 -83.18 23.26 41.09
N MET A 273 -84.19 22.45 40.77
CA MET A 273 -83.99 21.05 40.39
C MET A 273 -83.32 20.94 39.01
N THR A 274 -83.66 21.82 38.08
CA THR A 274 -83.02 21.91 36.75
C THR A 274 -81.55 22.32 36.88
N ILE A 275 -81.26 23.33 37.72
CA ILE A 275 -79.88 23.76 38.03
C ILE A 275 -79.09 22.63 38.68
N ALA A 276 -79.66 21.94 39.68
CA ALA A 276 -79.01 20.81 40.34
C ALA A 276 -78.71 19.66 39.37
N THR A 277 -79.65 19.36 38.47
CA THR A 277 -79.48 18.31 37.45
C THR A 277 -78.42 18.71 36.42
N MET A 278 -78.39 19.96 35.96
CA MET A 278 -77.34 20.47 35.09
C MET A 278 -75.96 20.43 35.77
N GLN A 279 -75.88 20.82 37.05
CA GLN A 279 -74.63 20.75 37.81
C GLN A 279 -74.13 19.31 37.99
N ALA A 280 -75.02 18.36 38.29
CA ALA A 280 -74.67 16.95 38.38
C ALA A 280 -74.17 16.41 37.04
N SER A 281 -74.87 16.72 35.93
CA SER A 281 -74.45 16.34 34.59
C SER A 281 -73.08 16.94 34.22
N ASN A 282 -72.85 18.21 34.55
CA ASN A 282 -71.59 18.91 34.26
C ASN A 282 -70.41 18.31 35.04
N ARG A 283 -70.63 17.87 36.29
CA ARG A 283 -69.60 17.14 37.08
C ARG A 283 -69.26 15.81 36.43
N THR A 284 -70.28 15.05 35.98
CA THR A 284 -70.06 13.76 35.31
C THR A 284 -69.28 13.94 34.00
N ILE A 285 -69.67 14.92 33.17
CA ILE A 285 -68.96 15.26 31.92
C ILE A 285 -67.51 15.64 32.22
N SER A 286 -67.28 16.51 33.21
CA SER A 286 -65.92 16.93 33.61
C SER A 286 -65.06 15.75 34.06
N SER A 287 -65.61 14.83 34.86
CA SER A 287 -64.89 13.62 35.29
C SER A 287 -64.53 12.69 34.14
N LEU A 288 -65.41 12.57 33.14
CA LEU A 288 -65.19 11.74 31.96
C LEU A 288 -64.07 12.33 31.07
N TYR A 289 -64.09 13.64 30.85
CA TYR A 289 -63.03 14.35 30.13
C TYR A 289 -61.67 14.17 30.80
N GLN A 290 -61.63 14.24 32.13
CA GLN A 290 -60.41 14.10 32.90
C GLN A 290 -59.85 12.68 32.83
N SER A 291 -60.71 11.66 32.97
CA SER A 291 -60.33 10.25 32.78
C SER A 291 -59.79 9.97 31.38
N MET A 292 -60.44 10.48 30.33
CA MET A 292 -59.96 10.32 28.95
C MET A 292 -58.61 10.98 28.71
N ARG A 293 -58.38 12.15 29.31
CA ARG A 293 -57.11 12.87 29.20
C ARG A 293 -55.96 12.08 29.83
N GLU A 294 -56.18 11.54 31.02
CA GLU A 294 -55.19 10.71 31.72
C GLU A 294 -54.84 9.43 30.94
N GLU A 295 -55.82 8.82 30.28
CA GLU A 295 -55.60 7.63 29.48
C GLU A 295 -54.84 7.93 28.18
N LEU A 296 -55.16 9.07 27.54
CA LEU A 296 -54.40 9.56 26.39
C LEU A 296 -52.95 9.87 26.75
N ASP A 297 -52.71 10.52 27.89
CA ASP A 297 -51.36 10.83 28.38
C ASP A 297 -50.57 9.54 28.70
N ARG A 298 -51.20 8.56 29.36
CA ARG A 298 -50.59 7.24 29.62
C ARG A 298 -50.21 6.50 28.33
N SER A 299 -51.10 6.51 27.34
CA SER A 299 -50.86 5.85 26.06
C SER A 299 -49.72 6.54 25.29
N THR A 300 -49.69 7.88 25.32
CA THR A 300 -48.62 8.70 24.72
C THR A 300 -47.26 8.43 25.38
N GLN A 301 -47.21 8.39 26.71
CA GLN A 301 -45.98 8.06 27.44
C GLN A 301 -45.46 6.66 27.12
N THR A 302 -46.36 5.67 27.05
CA THR A 302 -46.00 4.28 26.72
C THR A 302 -45.42 4.18 25.31
N LEU A 303 -46.00 4.89 24.34
CA LEU A 303 -45.52 4.92 22.97
C LEU A 303 -44.12 5.56 22.87
N ASN A 304 -43.91 6.70 23.56
CA ASN A 304 -42.62 7.39 23.59
C ASN A 304 -41.53 6.52 24.22
N ALA A 305 -41.82 5.80 25.31
CA ALA A 305 -40.88 4.88 25.94
C ALA A 305 -40.47 3.73 25.00
N ARG A 306 -41.42 3.18 24.22
CA ARG A 306 -41.13 2.13 23.22
C ARG A 306 -40.25 2.66 22.08
N ILE A 307 -40.54 3.85 21.57
CA ILE A 307 -39.73 4.50 20.51
C ILE A 307 -38.29 4.71 21.00
N ALA A 308 -38.12 5.27 22.20
CA ALA A 308 -36.80 5.51 22.79
C ALA A 308 -36.00 4.21 22.96
N SER A 309 -36.60 3.15 23.51
CA SER A 309 -35.89 1.86 23.70
C SER A 309 -35.51 1.18 22.37
N THR A 310 -36.32 1.37 21.33
CA THR A 310 -36.07 0.78 20.01
C THR A 310 -34.99 1.54 19.24
N GLN A 311 -34.96 2.88 19.38
CA GLN A 311 -33.87 3.69 18.82
C GLN A 311 -32.54 3.38 19.50
N ASP A 312 -32.50 3.34 20.83
CA ASP A 312 -31.25 3.10 21.58
C ASP A 312 -30.65 1.73 21.26
N SER A 313 -31.45 0.66 21.28
CA SER A 313 -30.93 -0.70 21.07
C SER A 313 -30.40 -0.94 19.65
N LYS A 314 -31.05 -0.37 18.62
CA LYS A 314 -30.60 -0.52 17.22
C LYS A 314 -29.41 0.38 16.89
N VAL A 315 -29.42 1.63 17.36
CA VAL A 315 -28.32 2.57 17.13
C VAL A 315 -27.07 2.09 17.86
N LYS A 316 -27.20 1.60 19.10
CA LYS A 316 -26.08 1.04 19.86
C LYS A 316 -25.47 -0.18 19.18
N ASN A 317 -26.28 -1.17 18.77
CA ASN A 317 -25.77 -2.33 18.04
C ASN A 317 -25.04 -1.95 16.74
N LEU A 318 -25.52 -0.94 16.02
CA LEU A 318 -24.87 -0.46 14.80
C LEU A 318 -23.53 0.23 15.10
N ASN A 319 -23.50 1.06 16.15
CA ASN A 319 -22.29 1.75 16.60
C ASN A 319 -21.21 0.75 17.04
N ASP A 320 -21.58 -0.26 17.83
CA ASP A 320 -20.68 -1.32 18.29
C ASP A 320 -20.09 -2.11 17.09
N HIS A 321 -20.89 -2.35 16.05
CA HIS A 321 -20.41 -3.03 14.84
C HIS A 321 -19.43 -2.19 14.02
N MET A 322 -19.65 -0.86 13.95
CA MET A 322 -18.76 0.07 13.26
C MET A 322 -17.42 0.23 14.00
N GLU A 323 -17.44 0.34 15.34
CA GLU A 323 -16.22 0.43 16.14
C GLU A 323 -15.34 -0.82 15.99
N LEU A 324 -15.95 -2.01 15.98
CA LEU A 324 -15.21 -3.26 15.75
C LEU A 324 -14.55 -3.31 14.37
N GLY A 325 -15.21 -2.75 13.35
CA GLY A 325 -14.68 -2.61 11.99
C GLY A 325 -13.47 -1.68 11.94
N LEU A 326 -13.57 -0.49 12.55
CA LEU A 326 -12.48 0.49 12.63
C LEU A 326 -11.27 -0.07 13.38
N PHE A 327 -11.48 -0.76 14.50
CA PHE A 327 -10.40 -1.39 15.28
C PHE A 327 -9.61 -2.43 14.45
N ARG A 328 -10.30 -3.25 13.65
CA ARG A 328 -9.65 -4.24 12.77
C ARG A 328 -8.82 -3.58 11.67
N LEU A 329 -9.29 -2.47 11.11
CA LEU A 329 -8.54 -1.71 10.11
C LEU A 329 -7.28 -1.09 10.69
N ASP A 330 -7.40 -0.44 11.85
CA ASP A 330 -6.27 0.19 12.55
C ASP A 330 -5.18 -0.83 12.91
N LYS A 331 -5.57 -2.02 13.38
CA LYS A 331 -4.64 -3.13 13.65
C LYS A 331 -3.86 -3.54 12.38
N LYS A 332 -4.52 -3.66 11.23
CA LYS A 332 -3.86 -3.98 9.95
C LYS A 332 -2.91 -2.85 9.51
N LEU A 333 -3.33 -1.60 9.65
CA LEU A 333 -2.53 -0.43 9.27
C LEU A 333 -1.24 -0.37 10.11
N ARG A 334 -1.33 -0.59 11.43
CA ARG A 334 -0.17 -0.66 12.32
C ARG A 334 0.76 -1.82 11.95
N SER A 335 0.21 -2.98 11.61
CA SER A 335 1.01 -4.13 11.15
C SER A 335 1.81 -3.80 9.89
N VAL A 336 1.18 -3.18 8.89
CA VAL A 336 1.86 -2.79 7.63
C VAL A 336 2.92 -1.72 7.90
N ASN A 337 2.60 -0.70 8.70
CA ASN A 337 3.55 0.36 9.06
C ASN A 337 4.76 -0.19 9.81
N ASN A 338 4.54 -1.16 10.71
CA ASN A 338 5.62 -1.83 11.43
C ASN A 338 6.48 -2.70 10.50
N SER A 339 5.89 -3.39 9.53
CA SER A 339 6.65 -4.14 8.50
C SER A 339 7.48 -3.22 7.60
N ILE A 340 6.97 -2.03 7.27
CA ILE A 340 7.70 -1.04 6.46
C ILE A 340 8.85 -0.42 7.28
N LYS A 341 8.61 -0.09 8.56
CA LYS A 341 9.64 0.42 9.47
C LYS A 341 10.67 -0.63 9.89
N ALA A 342 10.31 -1.91 9.86
CA ALA A 342 11.21 -3.04 10.12
C ALA A 342 12.04 -3.45 8.89
N SER A 343 11.93 -2.75 7.75
CA SER A 343 12.93 -2.89 6.69
C SER A 343 14.27 -2.39 7.25
N HIS A 344 15.26 -3.28 7.29
CA HIS A 344 16.61 -3.05 7.80
C HIS A 344 17.33 -1.95 6.98
N LYS A 345 16.97 -0.68 7.20
CA LYS A 345 17.55 0.47 6.51
C LYS A 345 18.68 1.03 7.35
N TYR A 346 19.89 0.55 7.07
CA TYR A 346 21.12 1.14 7.58
C TYR A 346 21.82 1.83 6.42
N SER A 347 21.91 3.16 6.47
CA SER A 347 22.59 3.96 5.46
C SER A 347 23.18 5.21 6.09
N PHE A 348 24.37 5.63 5.65
CA PHE A 348 24.96 6.87 6.11
C PHE A 348 25.79 7.56 5.01
N TYR A 349 25.93 8.88 5.17
CA TYR A 349 26.80 9.71 4.36
C TYR A 349 27.42 10.77 5.27
N ALA A 350 28.72 10.67 5.48
CA ALA A 350 29.51 11.58 6.30
C ALA A 350 30.63 12.21 5.45
N ARG A 351 30.89 13.49 5.68
CA ARG A 351 31.83 14.28 4.90
C ARG A 351 32.54 15.33 5.73
N ARG A 352 33.72 15.69 5.25
CA ARG A 352 34.54 16.81 5.69
C ARG A 352 34.62 17.79 4.55
N PHE A 353 34.13 19.01 4.78
CA PHE A 353 34.30 20.15 3.89
C PHE A 353 35.01 21.27 4.64
N GLY A 354 36.08 21.79 4.06
CA GLY A 354 36.77 22.95 4.64
C GLY A 354 37.97 23.39 3.82
N ASN A 355 38.15 24.70 3.73
CA ASN A 355 39.29 25.31 3.03
C ASN A 355 40.62 25.08 3.77
N LYS A 356 40.56 24.67 5.04
CA LYS A 356 41.74 24.36 5.86
C LYS A 356 42.07 22.87 5.75
N LYS A 357 43.19 22.57 5.08
CA LYS A 357 43.78 21.24 5.11
C LYS A 357 44.33 20.96 6.52
N SER A 358 44.18 19.73 7.01
CA SER A 358 44.78 19.33 8.28
C SER A 358 45.93 18.38 8.03
N LYS A 359 47.07 18.68 8.66
CA LYS A 359 48.19 17.74 8.74
C LYS A 359 47.74 16.49 9.49
N MET A 360 47.92 15.32 8.89
CA MET A 360 47.51 14.04 9.45
C MET A 360 48.73 13.16 9.74
N LYS A 361 48.66 12.37 10.81
CA LYS A 361 49.67 11.35 11.17
C LYS A 361 49.21 9.95 10.76
N ASN A 362 50.14 9.01 10.64
CA ASN A 362 49.82 7.59 10.42
C ASN A 362 48.85 7.09 11.50
N GLY A 363 47.83 6.35 11.07
CA GLY A 363 46.80 5.78 11.92
C GLY A 363 45.75 6.78 12.43
N GLN A 364 45.90 8.08 12.15
CA GLN A 364 44.95 9.09 12.62
C GLN A 364 43.63 9.02 11.85
N LEU A 365 42.51 8.92 12.55
CA LEU A 365 41.18 8.92 11.92
C LEU A 365 40.92 10.23 11.17
N ILE A 366 40.37 10.11 9.95
CA ILE A 366 39.87 11.27 9.21
C ILE A 366 38.55 11.70 9.82
N ILE A 367 38.53 12.91 10.39
CA ILE A 367 37.33 13.49 10.99
C ILE A 367 36.36 13.96 9.90
N LEU A 368 35.19 13.34 9.83
CA LEU A 368 34.08 13.65 8.95
C LEU A 368 33.04 14.47 9.72
N SER A 369 33.31 15.77 9.83
CA SER A 369 32.58 16.70 10.70
C SER A 369 31.08 16.86 10.39
N THR A 370 30.65 16.53 9.17
CA THR A 370 29.27 16.72 8.73
C THR A 370 28.65 15.38 8.35
N VAL A 371 27.58 15.00 9.03
CA VAL A 371 26.78 13.81 8.70
C VAL A 371 25.49 14.27 8.04
N SER A 372 25.29 13.91 6.78
CA SER A 372 24.12 14.31 5.98
C SER A 372 23.03 13.23 5.94
N LEU A 373 23.40 11.97 6.17
CA LEU A 373 22.49 10.82 6.24
C LEU A 373 23.01 9.87 7.33
N ASN A 374 22.11 9.31 8.15
CA ASN A 374 22.46 8.31 9.19
C ASN A 374 21.24 7.46 9.58
N GLU A 375 20.60 6.83 8.60
CA GLU A 375 19.48 5.92 8.85
C GLU A 375 19.97 4.71 9.66
N GLY A 376 19.22 4.38 10.72
CA GLY A 376 19.60 3.33 11.67
C GLY A 376 20.65 3.75 12.69
N GLY A 377 21.18 4.98 12.63
CA GLY A 377 22.09 5.54 13.64
C GLY A 377 23.42 4.80 13.80
N ALA A 378 23.85 4.07 12.77
CA ALA A 378 25.02 3.20 12.83
C ALA A 378 26.36 3.96 12.66
N PHE A 379 26.35 5.19 12.12
CA PHE A 379 27.54 6.04 12.06
C PHE A 379 27.59 7.02 13.24
N SER A 380 28.75 7.12 13.91
CA SER A 380 28.99 8.05 15.01
C SER A 380 29.97 9.14 14.58
N ASN A 381 29.54 10.40 14.59
CA ASN A 381 30.39 11.55 14.29
C ASN A 381 31.41 11.87 15.41
N VAL A 382 31.17 11.39 16.62
CA VAL A 382 32.09 11.52 17.76
C VAL A 382 33.29 10.60 17.55
N THR A 383 33.04 9.34 17.20
CA THR A 383 34.11 8.35 16.97
C THR A 383 34.63 8.36 15.53
N ASN A 384 33.89 8.96 14.60
CA ASN A 384 34.14 8.91 13.14
C ASN A 384 34.18 7.48 12.59
N THR A 385 33.29 6.63 13.12
CA THR A 385 33.21 5.22 12.74
C THR A 385 31.76 4.80 12.48
N PHE A 386 31.60 3.86 11.55
CA PHE A 386 30.38 3.09 11.36
C PHE A 386 30.47 1.80 12.18
N THR A 387 29.44 1.46 12.95
CA THR A 387 29.36 0.20 13.69
C THR A 387 28.20 -0.64 13.17
N THR A 388 28.49 -1.86 12.74
CA THR A 388 27.49 -2.78 12.19
C THR A 388 26.48 -3.19 13.26
N VAL A 389 25.20 -2.94 13.01
CA VAL A 389 24.10 -3.31 13.92
C VAL A 389 23.45 -4.64 13.53
N THR A 390 23.36 -4.90 12.22
CA THR A 390 22.74 -6.10 11.64
C THR A 390 23.76 -6.83 10.78
N PRO A 391 24.01 -8.13 10.99
CA PRO A 391 24.87 -8.91 10.10
C PRO A 391 24.37 -8.90 8.67
N GLY A 392 25.27 -8.79 7.70
CA GLY A 392 24.89 -8.78 6.29
C GLY A 392 25.94 -8.22 5.35
N LEU A 393 25.56 -8.04 4.09
CA LEU A 393 26.40 -7.51 3.03
C LEU A 393 26.26 -5.99 2.95
N TYR A 394 27.36 -5.27 3.15
CA TYR A 394 27.41 -3.81 3.13
C TYR A 394 28.24 -3.29 1.96
N VAL A 395 27.87 -2.12 1.45
CA VAL A 395 28.64 -1.37 0.45
C VAL A 395 29.23 -0.13 1.12
N PHE A 396 30.51 0.14 0.91
CA PHE A 396 31.17 1.37 1.35
C PHE A 396 31.86 2.05 0.18
N MET A 397 31.80 3.38 0.18
CA MET A 397 32.59 4.21 -0.74
C MET A 397 33.17 5.39 0.05
N GLY A 398 34.44 5.68 -0.19
CA GLY A 398 35.15 6.77 0.44
C GLY A 398 36.06 7.49 -0.54
N SER A 399 36.26 8.78 -0.30
CA SER A 399 37.25 9.55 -1.04
C SER A 399 37.92 10.55 -0.12
N VAL A 400 39.20 10.80 -0.38
CA VAL A 400 40.02 11.76 0.36
C VAL A 400 40.82 12.57 -0.66
N THR A 401 40.68 13.89 -0.63
CA THR A 401 41.64 14.77 -1.28
C THR A 401 42.79 15.01 -0.34
N CYS A 402 43.99 14.75 -0.84
CA CYS A 402 45.22 14.88 -0.10
C CYS A 402 46.20 15.77 -0.86
N GLU A 403 47.01 16.50 -0.12
CA GLU A 403 48.19 17.15 -0.64
C GLU A 403 49.38 16.52 0.06
N ALA A 404 50.19 15.79 -0.72
CA ALA A 404 51.40 15.16 -0.24
C ALA A 404 52.60 16.00 -0.69
N LYS A 405 53.46 16.37 0.26
CA LYS A 405 54.79 16.95 -0.04
C LYS A 405 55.87 15.88 -0.20
N SER A 406 55.48 14.61 -0.17
CA SER A 406 56.39 13.46 -0.18
C SER A 406 55.84 12.32 -1.02
N VAL A 407 56.72 11.36 -1.31
CA VAL A 407 56.63 10.48 -2.49
C VAL A 407 55.64 9.32 -2.32
N LYS A 408 55.11 9.01 -1.12
CA LYS A 408 54.20 7.87 -0.91
C LYS A 408 53.20 8.07 0.23
N THR A 409 51.91 7.98 -0.09
CA THR A 409 50.81 7.94 0.89
C THR A 409 49.86 6.79 0.63
N GLU A 410 49.52 6.06 1.68
CA GLU A 410 48.59 4.93 1.64
C GLU A 410 47.30 5.28 2.42
N PHE A 411 46.18 5.41 1.71
CA PHE A 411 44.85 5.62 2.29
C PHE A 411 44.08 4.32 2.34
N GLN A 412 43.40 4.08 3.46
CA GLN A 412 42.67 2.83 3.66
C GLN A 412 41.26 3.03 4.21
N ILE A 413 40.31 2.31 3.61
CA ILE A 413 39.06 1.96 4.30
C ILE A 413 39.36 0.71 5.12
N ASN A 414 39.25 0.84 6.43
CA ASN A 414 39.47 -0.25 7.37
C ASN A 414 38.14 -0.81 7.83
N VAL A 415 38.04 -2.14 7.82
CA VAL A 415 36.89 -2.90 8.31
C VAL A 415 37.42 -3.90 9.32
N ALA A 416 36.89 -3.87 10.55
CA ALA A 416 37.34 -4.74 11.63
C ALA A 416 38.88 -4.73 11.85
N GLY A 417 39.51 -3.58 11.59
CA GLY A 417 40.97 -3.41 11.72
C GLY A 417 41.81 -3.95 10.57
N GLN A 418 41.19 -4.48 9.50
CA GLN A 418 41.87 -4.93 8.29
C GLN A 418 41.69 -3.91 7.14
N PRO A 419 42.71 -3.69 6.31
CA PRO A 419 42.61 -2.84 5.13
C PRO A 419 41.80 -3.54 4.04
N PHE A 420 40.66 -2.96 3.65
CA PHE A 420 39.79 -3.53 2.61
C PHE A 420 39.89 -2.82 1.27
N CYS A 421 40.30 -1.55 1.30
CA CYS A 421 40.70 -0.84 0.10
C CYS A 421 41.92 -0.02 0.42
N VAL A 422 42.94 -0.12 -0.41
CA VAL A 422 44.23 0.54 -0.25
C VAL A 422 44.48 1.37 -1.50
N HIS A 423 44.61 2.68 -1.35
CA HIS A 423 45.06 3.56 -2.43
C HIS A 423 46.47 4.05 -2.13
N ASN A 424 47.39 3.76 -3.04
CA ASN A 424 48.77 4.23 -2.98
C ASN A 424 48.91 5.45 -3.89
N GLU A 425 49.22 6.60 -3.30
CA GLU A 425 49.50 7.82 -4.03
C GLU A 425 51.00 8.08 -4.06
N ASN A 426 51.56 8.18 -5.26
CA ASN A 426 53.00 8.39 -5.47
C ASN A 426 53.34 9.77 -6.05
N GLU A 427 52.34 10.57 -6.40
CA GLU A 427 52.56 11.89 -7.01
C GLU A 427 52.69 13.00 -5.96
N LEU A 428 53.60 13.93 -6.23
CA LEU A 428 53.73 15.17 -5.46
C LEU A 428 52.62 16.15 -5.87
N GLY A 429 51.94 16.74 -4.90
CA GLY A 429 50.89 17.73 -5.16
C GLY A 429 49.51 17.31 -4.68
N LEU A 430 48.46 17.82 -5.33
CA LEU A 430 47.07 17.54 -4.99
C LEU A 430 46.61 16.26 -5.67
N ALA A 431 46.24 15.27 -4.87
CA ALA A 431 45.75 13.98 -5.33
C ALA A 431 44.42 13.62 -4.67
N MET A 432 43.69 12.68 -5.27
CA MET A 432 42.44 12.15 -4.74
C MET A 432 42.54 10.64 -4.63
N ALA A 433 42.52 10.14 -3.39
CA ALA A 433 42.38 8.72 -3.13
C ALA A 433 40.90 8.36 -3.12
N HIS A 434 40.48 7.38 -3.91
CA HIS A 434 39.12 6.88 -3.93
C HIS A 434 39.10 5.37 -3.69
N CYS A 435 38.12 4.94 -2.89
CA CYS A 435 37.97 3.55 -2.49
C CYS A 435 36.50 3.15 -2.48
N GLN A 436 36.20 1.99 -3.04
CA GLN A 436 34.89 1.36 -2.96
C GLN A 436 35.06 -0.12 -2.64
N THR A 437 34.20 -0.66 -1.78
CA THR A 437 34.24 -2.07 -1.42
C THR A 437 32.86 -2.60 -1.02
N ILE A 438 32.67 -3.89 -1.20
CA ILE A 438 31.51 -4.64 -0.72
C ILE A 438 32.05 -5.67 0.26
N VAL A 439 31.55 -5.65 1.48
CA VAL A 439 32.07 -6.48 2.57
C VAL A 439 30.92 -7.06 3.38
N HIS A 440 31.06 -8.33 3.74
CA HIS A 440 30.18 -8.96 4.70
C HIS A 440 30.64 -8.58 6.11
N LEU A 441 29.72 -8.04 6.91
CA LEU A 441 29.99 -7.59 8.27
C LEU A 441 29.14 -8.36 9.26
N VAL A 442 29.72 -8.68 10.41
CA VAL A 442 28.98 -9.17 11.57
C VAL A 442 28.66 -8.03 12.53
N LYS A 443 27.69 -8.26 13.41
CA LYS A 443 27.28 -7.28 14.42
C LYS A 443 28.48 -6.88 15.29
N GLY A 444 28.71 -5.57 15.40
CA GLY A 444 29.81 -5.00 16.18
C GLY A 444 31.06 -4.66 15.37
N ASP A 445 31.15 -5.10 14.10
CA ASP A 445 32.25 -4.70 13.23
C ASP A 445 32.28 -3.18 13.04
N VAL A 446 33.49 -2.62 12.96
CA VAL A 446 33.71 -1.19 12.86
C VAL A 446 34.38 -0.85 11.53
N VAL A 447 33.82 0.15 10.83
CA VAL A 447 34.37 0.68 9.57
C VAL A 447 34.77 2.14 9.73
N HIS A 448 35.98 2.48 9.29
CA HIS A 448 36.50 3.84 9.36
C HIS A 448 37.54 4.14 8.27
N LEU A 449 37.83 5.43 8.10
CA LEU A 449 38.74 5.95 7.09
C LEU A 449 39.99 6.54 7.78
N LYS A 450 41.17 6.03 7.44
CA LYS A 450 42.46 6.52 7.99
C LYS A 450 43.61 6.38 6.98
N PRO A 451 44.65 7.22 7.04
CA PRO A 451 45.91 6.99 6.36
C PRO A 451 46.78 6.05 7.20
N GLU A 452 47.28 4.96 6.63
CA GLU A 452 48.03 3.95 7.38
C GLU A 452 49.55 4.10 7.21
N ARG A 453 50.00 4.37 5.98
CA ARG A 453 51.41 4.62 5.67
C ARG A 453 51.60 5.94 4.96
N VAL A 454 52.01 6.95 5.72
CA VAL A 454 52.50 8.22 5.20
C VAL A 454 54.00 8.26 5.37
N LEU A 455 54.73 8.37 4.27
CA LEU A 455 56.15 8.67 4.28
C LEU A 455 56.34 10.18 4.11
N GLY A 456 56.09 10.98 5.15
CA GLY A 456 56.23 12.43 5.16
C GLY A 456 55.02 13.20 5.69
N ASP A 457 54.83 14.44 5.24
CA ASP A 457 53.72 15.30 5.65
C ASP A 457 52.54 15.19 4.66
N ILE A 458 51.40 14.69 5.12
CA ILE A 458 50.14 14.72 4.36
C ILE A 458 49.16 15.74 4.93
N TRP A 459 48.48 16.42 4.02
CA TRP A 459 47.45 17.39 4.33
C TRP A 459 46.14 16.91 3.72
N VAL A 460 45.18 16.55 4.56
CA VAL A 460 43.86 16.11 4.11
C VAL A 460 42.94 17.31 3.99
N GLY A 461 42.36 17.49 2.80
CA GLY A 461 41.39 18.53 2.49
C GLY A 461 39.96 18.06 2.69
N ASN A 462 39.29 17.77 1.59
CA ASN A 462 37.92 17.25 1.55
C ASN A 462 37.95 15.73 1.66
N ALA A 463 37.00 15.17 2.40
CA ALA A 463 36.85 13.73 2.48
C ALA A 463 35.38 13.35 2.62
N TYR A 464 35.01 12.16 2.16
CA TYR A 464 33.72 11.57 2.47
C TYR A 464 33.82 10.07 2.68
N LEU A 465 32.86 9.54 3.44
CA LEU A 465 32.60 8.13 3.59
C LEU A 465 31.09 7.93 3.56
N LEU A 466 30.65 7.00 2.73
CA LEU A 466 29.26 6.56 2.64
C LEU A 466 29.20 5.05 2.79
N GLY A 467 28.10 4.55 3.33
CA GLY A 467 27.85 3.12 3.32
C GLY A 467 26.40 2.78 3.60
N PHE A 468 25.98 1.62 3.13
CA PHE A 468 24.62 1.12 3.32
C PHE A 468 24.55 -0.41 3.34
N LEU A 469 23.55 -0.95 4.02
CA LEU A 469 23.23 -2.37 4.03
C LEU A 469 22.57 -2.74 2.70
N LEU A 470 23.23 -3.59 1.92
CA LEU A 470 22.69 -4.11 0.66
C LEU A 470 21.71 -5.26 0.93
N ARG A 471 22.06 -6.18 1.84
CA ARG A 471 21.23 -7.33 2.20
C ARG A 471 21.54 -7.80 3.62
N PRO A 472 20.57 -7.82 4.55
CA PRO A 472 20.75 -8.48 5.85
C PRO A 472 20.93 -9.98 5.65
N ASP A 473 21.66 -10.63 6.55
CA ASP A 473 21.65 -12.08 6.63
C ASP A 473 20.24 -12.55 7.02
N GLU A 474 19.76 -13.62 6.38
CA GLU A 474 18.49 -14.25 6.75
C GLU A 474 18.69 -14.96 8.09
N ASN A 475 17.92 -14.55 9.10
CA ASN A 475 17.86 -15.25 10.39
C ASN A 475 17.07 -16.56 10.28
#